data_AF-A0A352R1L0-F1
#
_entry.id   AF-A0A352R1L0-F1
#
_cell.length_a   1.000
_cell.length_b   1.000
_cell.length_c   1.000
_cell.angle_alpha   90.00
_cell.angle_beta   90.00
_cell.angle_gamma   90.00
#
_symmetry.space_group_name_H-M   'P 1'
#
loop_
_entity.id
_entity.type
_entity.pdbx_description
1 polymer ?
#
loop_
_entity_poly.entity_id
_entity_poly.type
_entity_poly.pdbx_seq_one_letter_code
_entity_poly.pdbx_strand_id
1 'polypeptide(L)' 'MSSGKIVQIIGAVIDVEFPRDNVPKVYDALTVDSKGITLEVQQQLGDGVVRTIAMGQTEGLSRGLDVSNTGAAISVPVG' A
#
# COMPACT_ATOMS: atom_id res chain seq x y z
N MET A 1 3.24 -8.22 -10.76
CA MET A 1 2.68 -7.64 -9.52
C MET A 1 3.53 -8.13 -8.38
N SER A 2 4.12 -7.24 -7.60
CA SER A 2 4.80 -7.61 -6.36
C SER A 2 3.80 -7.60 -5.21
N SER A 3 3.99 -8.49 -4.24
CA SER A 3 3.22 -8.53 -3.01
C SER A 3 4.07 -8.05 -1.83
N GLY A 4 3.42 -7.38 -0.89
CA GLY A 4 3.98 -6.91 0.36
C GLY A 4 3.06 -7.26 1.53
N LYS A 5 3.47 -6.88 2.74
CA LYS A 5 2.72 -7.11 3.96
C LYS A 5 2.63 -5.86 4.82
N ILE A 6 1.48 -5.65 5.47
CA ILE A 6 1.32 -4.54 6.42
C ILE A 6 2.21 -4.79 7.65
N VAL A 7 3.07 -3.84 7.97
CA VAL A 7 3.96 -3.91 9.15
C VAL A 7 3.57 -2.93 10.26
N GLN A 8 2.92 -1.81 9.92
CA GLN A 8 2.48 -0.81 10.89
C GLN A 8 1.20 -0.11 10.44
N ILE A 9 0.33 0.24 11.41
CA ILE A 9 -0.93 0.97 11.18
C ILE A 9 -1.03 2.08 12.24
N ILE A 10 -1.09 3.34 11.79
CA ILE A 10 -1.29 4.53 12.61
C ILE A 10 -2.39 5.37 11.96
N GLY A 11 -3.64 5.14 12.36
CA GLY A 11 -4.80 5.78 11.73
C GLY A 11 -4.90 5.46 10.24
N ALA A 12 -4.84 6.48 9.39
CA ALA A 12 -4.82 6.32 7.92
C ALA A 12 -3.41 6.06 7.36
N VAL A 13 -2.36 6.22 8.16
CA VAL A 13 -0.97 5.99 7.75
C VAL A 13 -0.64 4.52 7.95
N ILE A 14 -0.26 3.84 6.87
CA ILE A 14 0.02 2.41 6.87
C ILE A 14 1.39 2.18 6.25
N ASP A 15 2.29 1.53 6.98
CA ASP A 15 3.57 1.12 6.43
C ASP A 15 3.48 -0.33 5.94
N VAL A 16 3.97 -0.57 4.72
CA VAL A 16 3.91 -1.86 4.02
C VAL A 16 5.32 -2.26 3.61
N GLU A 17 5.72 -3.48 3.92
CA GLU A 17 7.02 -4.04 3.53
C GLU A 17 6.88 -4.87 2.24
N PHE A 18 7.75 -4.61 1.27
CA PHE A 18 7.89 -5.37 0.03
C PHE A 18 9.31 -5.97 -0.06
N PRO A 19 9.50 -7.02 -0.88
CA PRO A 19 10.85 -7.46 -1.25
C PRO A 19 11.68 -6.30 -1.79
N ARG A 20 12.95 -6.21 -1.38
CA ARG A 20 13.85 -5.09 -1.72
C ARG A 20 14.02 -4.84 -3.22
N ASP A 21 13.88 -5.88 -4.04
CA ASP A 21 14.00 -5.76 -5.50
C ASP A 21 12.69 -5.31 -6.18
N ASN A 22 11.61 -5.15 -5.40
CA ASN A 22 10.26 -4.91 -5.89
C ASN A 22 9.51 -3.84 -5.09
N VAL A 23 10.23 -2.80 -4.65
CA VAL A 23 9.68 -1.69 -3.88
C VAL A 23 8.80 -0.80 -4.79
N PRO A 24 7.54 -0.55 -4.41
CA PRO A 24 6.66 0.37 -5.13
C PRO A 24 7.21 1.80 -5.20
N LYS A 25 6.87 2.52 -6.26
CA LYS A 25 7.26 3.93 -6.41
C LYS A 25 6.34 4.83 -5.58
N VAL A 26 6.81 6.04 -5.28
CA VAL A 26 5.93 7.08 -4.73
C VAL A 26 4.79 7.34 -5.71
N TYR A 27 3.59 7.48 -5.17
CA TYR A 27 2.29 7.55 -5.84
C TYR A 27 1.76 6.26 -6.45
N ASP A 28 2.47 5.13 -6.38
CA ASP A 28 1.87 3.85 -6.77
C ASP A 28 0.66 3.54 -5.87
N ALA A 29 -0.40 3.03 -6.50
CA ALA A 29 -1.55 2.48 -5.79
C ALA A 29 -1.25 1.06 -5.35
N LEU A 30 -1.60 0.74 -4.10
CA LEU A 30 -1.56 -0.60 -3.56
C LEU A 30 -2.98 -1.04 -3.20
N THR A 31 -3.27 -2.33 -3.27
CA THR A 31 -4.58 -2.89 -2.89
C THR A 31 -4.45 -3.91 -1.77
N VAL A 32 -5.35 -3.83 -0.80
CA VAL A 32 -5.57 -4.89 0.19
C VAL A 32 -6.86 -5.61 -0.19
N ASP A 33 -6.76 -6.56 -1.12
CA ASP A 33 -7.93 -7.15 -1.80
C ASP A 33 -8.93 -7.78 -0.82
N SER A 34 -8.43 -8.39 0.26
CA SER A 34 -9.27 -8.99 1.33
C SER A 34 -10.18 -7.98 2.07
N LYS A 35 -9.90 -6.69 1.93
CA LYS A 35 -10.63 -5.59 2.59
C LYS A 35 -11.19 -4.58 1.59
N GLY A 36 -10.89 -4.72 0.30
CA GLY A 36 -11.35 -3.80 -0.74
C GLY A 36 -10.87 -2.35 -0.51
N ILE A 37 -9.69 -2.18 0.09
CA ILE A 37 -9.12 -0.85 0.36
C ILE A 37 -7.90 -0.59 -0.51
N THR A 38 -7.81 0.64 -1.01
CA THR A 38 -6.65 1.15 -1.75
C THR A 38 -5.77 1.98 -0.83
N LEU A 39 -4.46 1.79 -0.93
CA LEU A 39 -3.45 2.61 -0.29
C LEU A 39 -2.65 3.36 -1.37
N GLU A 40 -2.19 4.57 -1.10
CA GLU A 40 -1.28 5.30 -1.99
C GLU A 40 0.07 5.47 -1.33
N VAL A 41 1.14 5.11 -2.03
CA VAL A 41 2.51 5.28 -1.53
C VAL A 41 2.89 6.76 -1.48
N GLN A 42 3.30 7.23 -0.30
CA GLN A 42 3.78 8.61 -0.09
C GLN A 42 5.29 8.71 0.07
N GLN A 43 5.92 7.67 0.61
CA GLN A 43 7.36 7.70 0.90
C GLN A 43 7.94 6.28 0.89
N GLN A 44 9.18 6.16 0.44
CA GLN A 44 10.00 4.97 0.69
C GLN A 44 10.84 5.21 1.95
N LEU A 45 10.68 4.36 2.97
CA LEU A 45 11.36 4.52 4.26
C LEU A 45 12.73 3.81 4.31
N GLY A 46 12.98 2.90 3.37
CA GLY A 46 14.15 2.03 3.35
C GLY A 46 13.79 0.58 3.71
N ASP A 47 14.73 -0.34 3.49
CA ASP A 47 14.57 -1.78 3.80
C ASP A 47 13.34 -2.45 3.17
N GLY A 48 12.85 -1.93 2.04
CA GLY A 48 11.65 -2.45 1.38
C GLY A 48 10.34 -1.91 1.96
N VAL A 49 10.40 -1.06 2.99
CA VAL A 49 9.22 -0.45 3.61
C VAL A 49 8.82 0.82 2.89
N VAL A 50 7.53 0.92 2.57
CA VAL A 50 6.88 2.12 2.04
C VAL A 50 5.82 2.63 3.00
N ARG A 51 5.76 3.94 3.19
CA ARG A 51 4.68 4.62 3.90
C ARG A 51 3.57 4.95 2.92
N THR A 52 2.35 4.60 3.30
CA THR A 52 1.16 4.78 2.48
C THR A 52 0.08 5.53 3.24
N ILE A 53 -0.87 6.12 2.51
CA ILE A 53 -2.11 6.66 3.05
C ILE A 53 -3.27 5.82 2.53
N ALA A 54 -4.17 5.40 3.43
CA ALA A 54 -5.38 4.68 3.06
C ALA A 54 -6.42 5.59 2.43
N MET A 55 -6.98 5.18 1.28
CA MET A 55 -8.07 5.87 0.57
C MET A 55 -9.44 5.40 1.07
N GLY A 56 -9.60 5.28 2.39
CA GLY A 56 -10.80 4.73 3.01
C GLY A 56 -10.63 4.46 4.50
N GLN A 57 -11.65 3.82 5.10
CA GLN A 57 -11.62 3.45 6.52
C GLN A 57 -10.62 2.32 6.76
N THR A 58 -9.79 2.44 7.79
CA THR A 58 -8.77 1.44 8.14
C THR A 58 -9.23 0.43 9.19
N GLU A 59 -10.52 0.45 9.55
CA GLU A 59 -11.10 -0.50 10.51
C GLU A 59 -11.00 -1.94 10.02
N GLY A 60 -10.56 -2.83 10.91
CA GLY A 60 -10.39 -4.24 10.60
C GLY A 60 -9.17 -4.58 9.75
N LEU A 61 -8.29 -3.61 9.44
CA LEU A 61 -6.94 -3.89 8.97
C LEU A 61 -6.06 -4.40 10.11
N SER A 62 -5.15 -5.29 9.77
CA SER A 62 -4.19 -5.87 10.71
C SER A 62 -2.84 -6.06 10.04
N ARG A 63 -1.79 -6.13 10.86
CA ARG A 63 -0.45 -6.48 10.40
C ARG A 63 -0.44 -7.88 9.80
N GLY A 64 0.44 -8.08 8.82
CA GLY A 64 0.62 -9.35 8.11
C GLY A 64 -0.35 -9.58 6.95
N LEU A 65 -1.39 -8.74 6.79
CA LEU A 65 -2.26 -8.77 5.61
C LEU A 65 -1.47 -8.52 4.34
N ASP A 66 -1.82 -9.26 3.30
CA ASP A 66 -1.21 -9.14 1.98
C ASP A 66 -1.66 -7.86 1.27
N VAL A 67 -0.70 -7.24 0.60
CA VAL A 67 -0.87 -6.00 -0.16
C VAL A 67 -0.29 -6.20 -1.56
N SER A 68 -1.05 -5.84 -2.60
CA SER A 68 -0.63 -5.96 -4.00
C SER A 68 -0.23 -4.60 -4.55
N ASN A 69 0.92 -4.49 -5.23
CA ASN A 69 1.27 -3.29 -5.99
C ASN A 69 0.64 -3.33 -7.40
N THR A 70 -0.11 -2.29 -7.77
CA THR A 70 -0.68 -2.15 -9.13
C THR A 70 0.38 -1.75 -10.16
N GLY A 71 1.49 -1.14 -9.71
CA GLY A 71 2.56 -0.61 -10.55
C GLY A 71 2.25 0.72 -11.23
N ALA A 72 1.15 1.36 -10.86
CA ALA A 72 0.73 2.65 -11.40
C ALA A 72 0.00 3.47 -10.33
N ALA A 73 -0.11 4.78 -10.55
CA ALA A 73 -0.89 5.65 -9.70
C ALA A 73 -2.39 5.33 -9.73
N ILE A 74 -3.11 5.81 -8.71
CA ILE A 74 -4.57 5.74 -8.67
C ILE A 74 -5.12 6.38 -9.94
N SER A 75 -5.96 5.64 -10.65
CA SER A 75 -6.55 6.06 -11.92
C SER A 75 -8.06 6.20 -11.79
N VAL A 76 -8.61 7.19 -12.50
CA VAL A 76 -10.06 7.46 -12.56
C VAL A 76 -10.52 7.47 -14.02
N PRO A 77 -11.75 7.02 -14.31
CA PRO A 77 -12.30 7.11 -15.66
C PRO A 77 -12.49 8.58 -16.06
N VAL A 78 -12.21 8.88 -17.33
CA VAL A 78 -12.42 10.19 -17.94
C VAL A 78 -13.22 10.03 -19.24
N GLY A 79 -13.92 11.09 -19.64
CA GLY A 79 -14.74 11.16 -20.84
C GLY A 79 -14.87 12.59 -21.34
#